data_AF-A0A358MYN2-F1
#
_entry.id   AF-A0A358MYN2-F1
#
_cell.length_a   1.000
_cell.length_b   1.000
_cell.length_c   1.000
_cell.angle_alpha   90.00
_cell.angle_beta   90.00
_cell.angle_gamma   90.00
#
_symmetry.space_group_name_H-M   'P 1'
#
loop_
_entity.id
_entity.type
_entity.pdbx_description
1 polymer ?
#
loop_
_entity_poly.entity_id
_entity_poly.type
_entity_poly.pdbx_seq_one_letter_code
_entity_poly.pdbx_strand_id
1 'polypeptide(L)'
;MVLEDLENDDQPSNSRLLPPAMSLMLHGILAAILWLLVLQAKPRTYIRLNASLSTSSSTTSLKLSHTVQPADSSVIDGNEPAISTDSTISDLLLEALSDSVTDVAEEMDLEGEPEDNPESTPVVNFFGVKAVSSKIAFVVDISLSMDARNMERYQRAKNELLRSVSNLTPEQSYVVILFSWRTKTMRYDRPPAWITVEKNHVNKLTRWLNGTALSSGTDPRDALSLAKAMQPDAIFLLSDGQFNHPTAPTPETGWLLPNGERSQTSVLDGIANHMSSIPIHSISFENPFTKDSMERIAKLSGGTFRYVKTESHLPIDSRRFLDAVKLIENTYPKSTEINSELQRRMSLARDFIADGEFAFAEYIARPIRDADPTNINNPILRKILLNILDDELGDTRLENLPMTSDVERWILEHES
;
A
#
# COMPACT_ATOMS: atom_id res chain seq x y z
N MET A 1 -19.86 56.66 -59.15
CA MET A 1 -20.94 57.66 -59.15
C MET A 1 -22.13 57.00 -58.46
N VAL A 2 -22.26 57.25 -57.15
CA VAL A 2 -23.46 57.87 -56.51
C VAL A 2 -24.59 56.84 -56.38
N LEU A 3 -24.71 56.08 -55.27
CA LEU A 3 -25.23 56.40 -53.91
C LEU A 3 -26.71 55.99 -53.73
N GLU A 4 -26.93 55.17 -52.68
CA GLU A 4 -28.06 55.24 -51.71
C GLU A 4 -29.45 54.72 -52.20
N ASP A 5 -30.26 53.94 -51.46
CA ASP A 5 -30.64 53.89 -50.03
C ASP A 5 -31.17 52.47 -49.66
N LEU A 6 -30.81 51.90 -48.49
CA LEU A 6 -31.59 51.76 -47.24
C LEU A 6 -32.98 51.10 -47.38
N GLU A 7 -33.17 49.91 -46.78
CA GLU A 7 -34.24 49.72 -45.79
C GLU A 7 -33.97 48.53 -44.84
N ASN A 8 -34.48 48.69 -43.64
CA ASN A 8 -34.18 48.07 -42.35
C ASN A 8 -35.24 47.00 -42.03
N ASP A 9 -34.87 45.85 -41.46
CA ASP A 9 -35.82 45.04 -40.68
C ASP A 9 -35.11 44.27 -39.56
N ASP A 10 -35.07 44.91 -38.39
CA ASP A 10 -34.72 44.31 -37.11
C ASP A 10 -35.91 43.47 -36.59
N GLN A 11 -35.75 42.15 -36.57
CA GLN A 11 -36.59 41.24 -35.78
C GLN A 11 -35.70 40.39 -34.85
N PRO A 12 -35.70 40.63 -33.52
CA PRO A 12 -34.93 39.80 -32.60
C PRO A 12 -35.65 38.46 -32.40
N SER A 13 -35.06 37.37 -32.91
CA SER A 13 -35.53 36.00 -32.69
C SER A 13 -35.34 35.59 -31.22
N ASN A 14 -36.45 35.37 -30.51
CA ASN A 14 -36.51 34.92 -29.10
C ASN A 14 -36.01 33.49 -28.81
N SER A 15 -35.07 32.95 -29.59
CA SER A 15 -34.63 31.55 -29.48
C SER A 15 -33.31 31.33 -28.74
N ARG A 16 -32.68 32.36 -28.16
CA ARG A 16 -31.35 32.23 -27.52
C ARG A 16 -31.34 31.93 -26.01
N LEU A 17 -32.50 31.86 -25.35
CA LEU A 17 -32.58 31.67 -23.87
C LEU A 17 -33.16 30.32 -23.41
N LEU A 18 -33.58 29.45 -24.34
CA LEU A 18 -34.13 28.13 -24.02
C LEU A 18 -33.13 27.15 -23.36
N PRO A 19 -31.85 27.07 -23.78
CA PRO A 19 -30.90 26.12 -23.20
C PRO A 19 -30.53 26.36 -21.72
N PRO A 20 -30.19 27.60 -21.27
CA PRO A 20 -29.81 27.81 -19.86
C PRO A 20 -31.01 27.69 -18.91
N ALA A 21 -32.21 28.08 -19.36
CA ALA A 21 -33.43 27.97 -18.55
C ALA A 21 -33.83 26.51 -18.26
N MET A 22 -33.71 25.62 -19.26
CA MET A 22 -33.92 24.18 -19.06
C MET A 22 -32.90 23.57 -18.10
N SER A 23 -31.64 23.98 -18.18
CA SER A 23 -30.59 23.50 -17.27
C SER A 23 -30.89 23.90 -15.82
N LEU A 24 -31.27 25.15 -15.58
CA LEU A 24 -31.64 25.64 -14.25
C LEU A 24 -32.84 24.89 -13.67
N MET A 25 -33.84 24.59 -14.51
CA MET A 25 -35.03 23.83 -14.10
C MET A 25 -34.68 22.38 -13.72
N LEU A 26 -33.79 21.72 -14.48
CA LEU A 26 -33.33 20.36 -14.18
C LEU A 26 -32.56 20.31 -12.85
N HIS A 27 -31.63 21.25 -12.63
CA HIS A 27 -30.87 21.32 -11.38
C HIS A 27 -31.77 21.63 -10.18
N GLY A 28 -32.79 22.48 -10.34
CA GLY A 28 -33.79 22.76 -9.31
C GLY A 28 -34.60 21.52 -8.91
N ILE A 29 -35.02 20.70 -9.89
CA ILE A 29 -35.74 19.45 -9.64
C ILE A 29 -34.83 18.44 -8.92
N LEU A 30 -33.57 18.31 -9.34
CA LEU A 30 -32.60 17.41 -8.70
C LEU A 30 -32.36 17.80 -7.23
N ALA A 31 -32.20 19.10 -6.95
CA ALA A 31 -32.03 19.62 -5.59
C ALA A 31 -33.26 19.35 -4.71
N ALA A 32 -34.48 19.49 -5.27
CA ALA A 32 -35.71 19.19 -4.54
C ALA A 32 -35.84 17.70 -4.20
N ILE A 33 -35.45 16.80 -5.12
CA ILE A 33 -35.44 15.35 -4.87
C ILE A 33 -34.44 14.99 -3.78
N LEU A 34 -33.21 15.54 -3.84
CA LEU A 34 -32.19 15.32 -2.81
C LEU A 34 -32.64 15.84 -1.44
N TRP A 35 -33.27 17.01 -1.39
CA TRP A 35 -33.84 17.57 -0.16
C TRP A 35 -34.92 16.65 0.42
N LEU A 36 -35.81 16.11 -0.43
CA LEU A 36 -36.88 15.23 0.03
C LEU A 36 -36.33 13.91 0.60
N LEU A 37 -35.24 13.38 0.04
CA LEU A 37 -34.55 12.19 0.55
C LEU A 37 -33.91 12.45 1.93
N VAL A 38 -33.34 13.63 2.14
CA VAL A 38 -32.79 14.03 3.44
C VAL A 38 -33.89 14.16 4.49
N LEU A 39 -35.06 14.70 4.13
CA LEU A 39 -36.20 14.81 5.05
C LEU A 39 -36.84 13.46 5.43
N GLN A 40 -36.72 12.45 4.57
CA GLN A 40 -37.25 11.10 4.86
C GLN A 40 -36.28 10.22 5.66
N ALA A 41 -35.03 10.66 5.86
CA ALA A 41 -34.07 9.97 6.69
C ALA A 41 -34.42 10.15 8.18
N LYS A 42 -35.17 9.21 8.77
CA LYS A 42 -35.38 9.17 10.22
C LYS A 42 -34.03 9.02 10.94
N PRO A 43 -33.75 9.80 12.00
CA PRO A 43 -32.58 9.56 12.83
C PRO A 43 -32.68 8.17 13.46
N ARG A 44 -31.63 7.36 13.27
CA ARG A 44 -31.55 6.02 13.87
C ARG A 44 -31.51 6.17 15.38
N THR A 45 -32.53 5.65 16.05
CA THR A 45 -32.66 5.62 17.51
C THR A 45 -31.51 4.82 18.10
N TYR A 46 -30.56 5.49 18.73
CA TYR A 46 -29.51 4.83 19.51
C TYR A 46 -30.13 4.28 20.79
N ILE A 47 -30.07 2.96 20.98
CA ILE A 47 -30.49 2.32 22.23
C ILE A 47 -29.43 2.64 23.29
N ARG A 48 -29.74 3.51 24.25
CA ARG A 48 -28.92 3.68 25.47
C ARG A 48 -29.25 2.56 26.44
N LEU A 49 -28.34 1.61 26.62
CA LEU A 49 -28.34 0.71 27.77
C LEU A 49 -27.74 1.46 28.97
N ASN A 50 -28.60 1.98 29.84
CA ASN A 50 -28.18 2.47 31.15
C ASN A 50 -28.03 1.26 32.09
N ALA A 51 -26.81 0.81 32.30
CA ALA A 51 -26.51 -0.09 33.40
C ALA A 51 -26.37 0.74 34.69
N SER A 52 -27.39 0.72 35.54
CA SER A 52 -27.29 1.20 36.92
C SER A 52 -26.66 0.10 37.77
N LEU A 53 -25.41 0.28 38.21
CA LEU A 53 -24.87 -0.47 39.34
C LEU A 53 -24.94 0.38 40.60
N SER A 54 -25.76 -0.06 41.54
CA SER A 54 -25.86 0.45 42.90
C SER A 54 -24.83 -0.24 43.82
N THR A 55 -23.97 0.58 44.46
CA THR A 55 -23.33 0.40 45.80
C THR A 55 -22.31 -0.76 45.96
N SER A 56 -21.19 -0.71 46.69
CA SER A 56 -20.71 0.09 47.84
C SER A 56 -19.16 0.12 47.91
N SER A 57 -18.60 1.13 48.61
CA SER A 57 -17.28 1.27 49.27
C SER A 57 -16.15 0.27 48.94
N SER A 58 -14.92 0.71 48.69
CA SER A 58 -14.07 1.30 49.73
C SER A 58 -12.96 2.17 49.17
N THR A 59 -12.69 3.25 49.89
CA THR A 59 -11.60 4.20 49.71
C THR A 59 -10.25 3.57 50.06
N THR A 60 -9.22 3.86 49.28
CA THR A 60 -7.85 3.97 49.83
C THR A 60 -7.15 5.12 49.11
N SER A 61 -6.92 6.17 49.88
CA SER A 61 -6.14 7.35 49.53
C SER A 61 -4.65 7.03 49.67
N LEU A 62 -3.87 7.31 48.63
CA LEU A 62 -2.43 7.53 48.76
C LEU A 62 -2.09 8.93 48.24
N LYS A 63 -1.28 9.60 49.04
CA LYS A 63 -1.10 11.05 49.15
C LYS A 63 0.01 11.52 48.20
N LEU A 64 -0.29 12.63 47.52
CA LEU A 64 0.52 13.45 46.61
C LEU A 64 1.95 13.76 47.08
N SER A 65 2.84 14.09 46.13
CA SER A 65 3.52 15.41 46.03
C SER A 65 4.51 15.50 44.86
N HIS A 66 4.24 16.32 43.84
CA HIS A 66 5.10 17.47 43.52
C HIS A 66 4.32 18.48 42.64
N THR A 67 4.71 19.74 42.77
CA THR A 67 3.91 20.97 42.63
C THR A 67 4.57 21.87 41.56
N VAL A 68 3.73 22.45 40.68
CA VAL A 68 3.80 23.83 40.08
C VAL A 68 4.83 24.06 38.93
N GLN A 69 4.59 24.82 37.85
CA GLN A 69 3.63 25.87 37.44
C GLN A 69 3.53 25.97 35.89
N PRO A 70 2.49 26.58 35.29
CA PRO A 70 2.38 26.86 33.85
C PRO A 70 2.94 28.25 33.48
N ALA A 71 3.36 28.42 32.21
CA ALA A 71 3.74 29.71 31.63
C ALA A 71 3.02 29.95 30.29
N ASP A 72 2.77 31.23 30.02
CA ASP A 72 1.74 31.83 29.18
C ASP A 72 1.79 31.56 27.67
N SER A 73 0.61 31.60 27.04
CA SER A 73 0.40 31.61 25.59
C SER A 73 0.03 33.04 25.12
N SER A 74 0.89 33.63 24.29
CA SER A 74 0.60 34.87 23.55
C SER A 74 0.03 34.58 22.16
N VAL A 75 -1.09 35.23 21.87
CA VAL A 75 -1.80 35.26 20.58
C VAL A 75 -1.11 36.21 19.61
N ILE A 76 -0.90 35.81 18.35
CA ILE A 76 -0.86 36.71 17.19
C ILE A 76 -1.64 36.07 16.03
N ASP A 77 -2.53 36.88 15.48
CA ASP A 77 -3.49 36.66 14.39
C ASP A 77 -2.95 37.18 13.04
N GLY A 78 -3.41 36.63 11.91
CA GLY A 78 -3.25 37.25 10.57
C GLY A 78 -3.03 36.34 9.34
N ASN A 79 -4.13 35.80 8.79
CA ASN A 79 -4.53 35.58 7.36
C ASN A 79 -3.54 35.25 6.19
N GLU A 80 -3.71 34.03 5.64
CA GLU A 80 -3.73 33.50 4.22
C GLU A 80 -2.68 33.88 3.11
N PRO A 81 -2.45 33.05 2.04
CA PRO A 81 -3.12 31.80 1.59
C PRO A 81 -2.19 30.59 1.27
N ALA A 82 -2.81 29.46 0.89
CA ALA A 82 -2.25 28.12 0.68
C ALA A 82 -1.21 27.96 -0.45
N ILE A 83 -0.12 27.20 -0.18
CA ILE A 83 0.78 26.60 -1.19
C ILE A 83 1.20 25.19 -0.73
N SER A 84 0.85 24.20 -1.57
CA SER A 84 1.40 22.84 -1.76
C SER A 84 2.29 22.22 -0.66
N THR A 85 1.76 21.24 0.08
CA THR A 85 2.55 20.34 0.93
C THR A 85 3.02 19.13 0.13
N ASP A 86 4.20 19.23 -0.47
CA ASP A 86 5.00 18.09 -0.94
C ASP A 86 6.28 18.04 -0.10
N SER A 87 6.17 17.52 1.12
CA SER A 87 7.30 17.26 2.01
C SER A 87 6.83 16.51 3.25
N THR A 88 6.80 15.18 3.24
CA THR A 88 6.65 14.38 4.48
C THR A 88 7.07 12.92 4.34
N ILE A 89 8.21 12.61 3.70
CA ILE A 89 8.80 11.25 3.79
C ILE A 89 10.33 11.23 4.02
N SER A 90 11.08 12.34 3.87
CA SER A 90 12.55 12.26 3.96
C SER A 90 13.16 12.43 5.37
N ASP A 91 12.45 12.96 6.36
CA ASP A 91 13.09 13.33 7.63
C ASP A 91 13.00 12.27 8.75
N LEU A 92 12.47 11.07 8.48
CA LEU A 92 12.36 10.01 9.50
C LEU A 92 12.99 8.66 9.13
N LEU A 93 13.59 8.50 7.94
CA LEU A 93 14.15 7.22 7.51
C LEU A 93 15.69 7.16 7.59
N LEU A 94 16.32 8.19 8.14
CA LEU A 94 17.76 8.43 7.96
C LEU A 94 18.60 8.24 9.22
N GLU A 95 17.97 8.27 10.39
CA GLU A 95 18.68 8.08 11.66
C GLU A 95 18.80 6.60 12.06
N ALA A 96 18.19 5.67 11.29
CA ALA A 96 18.19 4.24 11.57
C ALA A 96 19.14 3.41 10.69
N LEU A 97 19.85 4.02 9.72
CA LEU A 97 20.67 3.32 8.72
C LEU A 97 22.18 3.39 8.96
N SER A 98 22.62 3.66 10.20
CA SER A 98 24.06 3.73 10.52
C SER A 98 24.61 2.62 11.42
N ASP A 99 23.80 1.68 11.90
CA ASP A 99 24.33 0.64 12.79
C ASP A 99 23.59 -0.69 12.61
N SER A 100 24.07 -1.49 11.67
CA SER A 100 24.23 -2.96 11.78
C SER A 100 24.47 -3.57 10.39
N VAL A 101 25.74 -3.67 10.01
CA VAL A 101 26.19 -4.67 9.04
C VAL A 101 27.24 -5.51 9.73
N THR A 102 26.87 -6.73 10.11
CA THR A 102 27.74 -7.90 10.11
C THR A 102 26.85 -9.14 10.18
N ASP A 103 26.89 -9.85 9.06
CA ASP A 103 26.18 -11.07 8.72
C ASP A 103 26.89 -12.30 9.30
N VAL A 104 26.16 -13.40 9.52
CA VAL A 104 26.45 -14.81 9.12
C VAL A 104 25.32 -15.67 9.69
N ALA A 105 24.48 -16.22 8.82
CA ALA A 105 23.65 -17.39 9.12
C ALA A 105 24.25 -18.63 8.43
N GLU A 106 24.59 -19.66 9.21
CA GLU A 106 24.99 -20.98 8.72
C GLU A 106 23.77 -21.73 8.14
N GLU A 107 23.92 -22.26 6.92
CA GLU A 107 23.04 -23.28 6.37
C GLU A 107 23.35 -24.64 7.03
N MET A 108 22.36 -25.24 7.69
CA MET A 108 22.39 -26.64 8.10
C MET A 108 21.58 -27.48 7.11
N ASP A 109 22.27 -28.24 6.28
CA ASP A 109 21.72 -29.38 5.55
C ASP A 109 21.48 -30.54 6.54
N LEU A 110 20.23 -31.02 6.58
CA LEU A 110 19.87 -32.27 7.26
C LEU A 110 19.20 -33.18 6.23
N GLU A 111 20.01 -34.02 5.57
CA GLU A 111 19.53 -35.20 4.87
C GLU A 111 19.28 -36.33 5.89
N GLY A 112 18.02 -36.72 6.03
CA GLY A 112 17.60 -37.91 6.76
C GLY A 112 16.58 -38.70 5.93
N GLU A 113 16.93 -39.95 5.63
CA GLU A 113 16.11 -40.95 4.91
C GLU A 113 14.78 -41.25 5.64
N PRO A 114 13.75 -41.77 4.93
CA PRO A 114 12.37 -41.75 5.40
C PRO A 114 12.08 -42.92 6.34
N GLU A 115 11.74 -42.60 7.60
CA GLU A 115 11.01 -43.54 8.47
C GLU A 115 9.50 -43.30 8.37
N ASP A 116 8.77 -44.40 8.26
CA ASP A 116 7.35 -44.49 7.98
C ASP A 116 6.45 -43.82 9.03
N ASN A 117 5.53 -43.00 8.50
CA ASN A 117 4.27 -42.48 9.06
C ASN A 117 4.34 -41.55 10.29
N PRO A 118 4.49 -40.22 10.07
CA PRO A 118 4.01 -39.23 11.02
C PRO A 118 2.58 -38.83 10.66
N GLU A 119 1.72 -38.77 11.67
CA GLU A 119 0.52 -37.93 11.66
C GLU A 119 0.93 -36.55 11.10
N SER A 120 0.53 -36.24 9.86
CA SER A 120 1.11 -35.11 9.12
C SER A 120 0.78 -33.82 9.87
N THR A 121 1.77 -33.19 10.49
CA THR A 121 1.56 -31.90 11.12
C THR A 121 1.04 -30.92 10.06
N PRO A 122 -0.07 -30.21 10.32
CA PRO A 122 -0.70 -29.36 9.33
C PRO A 122 0.19 -28.14 9.05
N VAL A 123 1.05 -28.25 8.04
CA VAL A 123 1.98 -27.20 7.61
C VAL A 123 1.38 -26.43 6.43
N VAL A 124 1.35 -25.11 6.54
CA VAL A 124 1.00 -24.19 5.45
C VAL A 124 2.26 -23.55 4.90
N ASN A 125 2.33 -23.40 3.58
CA ASN A 125 3.43 -22.73 2.89
C ASN A 125 2.85 -21.60 2.03
N PHE A 126 3.35 -20.38 2.22
CA PHE A 126 3.04 -19.22 1.40
C PHE A 126 4.32 -18.45 1.08
N PHE A 127 4.67 -18.35 -0.21
CA PHE A 127 5.93 -17.80 -0.70
C PHE A 127 7.19 -18.40 -0.05
N GLY A 128 7.15 -19.71 0.25
CA GLY A 128 8.25 -20.42 0.90
C GLY A 128 8.28 -20.29 2.42
N VAL A 129 7.45 -19.41 3.00
CA VAL A 129 7.31 -19.29 4.45
C VAL A 129 6.39 -20.39 4.95
N LYS A 130 6.90 -21.20 5.89
CA LYS A 130 6.17 -22.33 6.46
C LYS A 130 5.67 -22.00 7.87
N ALA A 131 4.43 -22.39 8.17
CA ALA A 131 3.85 -22.29 9.51
C ALA A 131 3.05 -23.56 9.83
N VAL A 132 3.20 -24.09 11.05
CA VAL A 132 2.35 -25.17 11.55
C VAL A 132 1.07 -24.55 12.09
N SER A 133 -0.07 -24.82 11.48
CA SER A 133 -1.34 -24.22 11.90
C SER A 133 -2.55 -25.01 11.42
N SER A 134 -3.57 -25.08 12.27
CA SER A 134 -4.90 -25.59 11.93
C SER A 134 -5.84 -24.46 11.46
N LYS A 135 -5.63 -23.23 11.94
CA LYS A 135 -6.42 -22.04 11.59
C LYS A 135 -5.55 -20.88 11.11
N ILE A 136 -5.60 -20.61 9.81
CA ILE A 136 -4.69 -19.67 9.13
C ILE A 136 -5.42 -18.44 8.60
N ALA A 137 -4.91 -17.26 8.90
CA ALA A 137 -5.37 -16.03 8.25
C ALA A 137 -4.36 -15.55 7.21
N PHE A 138 -4.81 -15.36 5.98
CA PHE A 138 -4.06 -14.69 4.92
C PHE A 138 -4.53 -13.24 4.83
N VAL A 139 -3.66 -12.30 5.17
CA VAL A 139 -3.88 -10.86 5.08
C VAL A 139 -3.08 -10.35 3.88
N VAL A 140 -3.77 -9.97 2.82
CA VAL A 140 -3.15 -9.72 1.50
C VAL A 140 -3.46 -8.32 1.00
N ASP A 141 -2.42 -7.60 0.62
CA ASP A 141 -2.48 -6.25 0.08
C ASP A 141 -3.17 -6.22 -1.30
N ILE A 142 -4.11 -5.28 -1.47
CA ILE A 142 -4.76 -4.97 -2.74
C ILE A 142 -4.69 -3.47 -3.05
N SER A 143 -3.66 -2.79 -2.53
CA SER A 143 -3.37 -1.40 -2.85
C SER A 143 -2.99 -1.21 -4.32
N LEU A 144 -3.02 0.03 -4.81
CA LEU A 144 -2.70 0.32 -6.21
C LEU A 144 -1.24 0.01 -6.58
N SER A 145 -0.30 -0.04 -5.64
CA SER A 145 1.08 -0.48 -5.93
C SER A 145 1.16 -1.96 -6.31
N MET A 146 0.10 -2.75 -6.05
CA MET A 146 -0.03 -4.12 -6.53
C MET A 146 -0.33 -4.19 -8.04
N ASP A 147 -0.62 -3.06 -8.70
CA ASP A 147 -0.79 -2.94 -10.17
C ASP A 147 0.55 -2.93 -10.92
N ALA A 148 1.67 -2.92 -10.20
CA ALA A 148 3.01 -2.89 -10.79
C ALA A 148 3.18 -3.94 -11.90
N ARG A 149 3.85 -3.51 -12.97
CA ARG A 149 4.14 -4.30 -14.17
C ARG A 149 2.85 -4.81 -14.82
N ASN A 150 1.88 -3.93 -15.06
CA ASN A 150 0.62 -4.26 -15.72
C ASN A 150 -0.16 -5.39 -15.03
N MET A 151 -0.43 -5.24 -13.72
CA MET A 151 -1.15 -6.20 -12.87
C MET A 151 -0.39 -7.51 -12.55
N GLU A 152 0.81 -7.72 -13.09
CA GLU A 152 1.62 -8.93 -12.86
C GLU A 152 1.86 -9.23 -11.38
N ARG A 153 2.21 -8.20 -10.60
CA ARG A 153 2.45 -8.32 -9.15
C ARG A 153 1.22 -8.90 -8.45
N TYR A 154 0.04 -8.31 -8.64
CA TYR A 154 -1.20 -8.85 -8.09
C TYR A 154 -1.52 -10.26 -8.59
N GLN A 155 -1.28 -10.57 -9.88
CA GLN A 155 -1.51 -11.93 -10.40
C GLN A 155 -0.60 -12.96 -9.72
N ARG A 156 0.69 -12.66 -9.50
CA ARG A 156 1.60 -13.54 -8.76
C ARG A 156 1.13 -13.78 -7.34
N ALA A 157 0.78 -12.72 -6.60
CA ALA A 157 0.23 -12.80 -5.25
C ALA A 157 -1.04 -13.67 -5.20
N LYS A 158 -1.96 -13.46 -6.15
CA LYS A 158 -3.20 -14.23 -6.28
C LYS A 158 -2.92 -15.71 -6.56
N ASN A 159 -2.05 -16.01 -7.52
CA ASN A 159 -1.73 -17.39 -7.90
C ASN A 159 -1.07 -18.14 -6.74
N GLU A 160 -0.16 -17.49 -6.02
CA GLU A 160 0.50 -18.08 -4.87
C GLU A 160 -0.47 -18.30 -3.69
N LEU A 161 -1.40 -17.37 -3.44
CA LEU A 161 -2.46 -17.56 -2.45
C LEU A 161 -3.34 -18.76 -2.81
N LEU A 162 -3.75 -18.87 -4.07
CA LEU A 162 -4.56 -20.01 -4.55
C LEU A 162 -3.80 -21.34 -4.41
N ARG A 163 -2.51 -21.36 -4.76
CA ARG A 163 -1.64 -22.53 -4.59
C ARG A 163 -1.51 -22.92 -3.12
N SER A 164 -1.35 -21.95 -2.23
CA SER A 164 -1.21 -22.19 -0.80
C SER A 164 -2.50 -22.77 -0.20
N VAL A 165 -3.64 -22.20 -0.56
CA VAL A 165 -4.95 -22.68 -0.11
C VAL A 165 -5.30 -24.05 -0.70
N SER A 166 -4.92 -24.35 -1.94
CA SER A 166 -5.18 -25.66 -2.55
C SER A 166 -4.39 -26.80 -1.91
N ASN A 167 -3.30 -26.49 -1.23
CA ASN A 167 -2.44 -27.46 -0.56
C ASN A 167 -2.80 -27.70 0.92
N LEU A 168 -3.85 -27.04 1.41
CA LEU A 168 -4.32 -27.25 2.79
C LEU A 168 -4.95 -28.64 2.94
N THR A 169 -4.82 -29.21 4.14
CA THR A 169 -5.46 -30.49 4.49
C THR A 169 -6.91 -30.28 4.96
N PRO A 170 -7.76 -31.34 4.94
CA PRO A 170 -9.15 -31.25 5.39
C PRO A 170 -9.33 -30.79 6.85
N GLU A 171 -8.33 -31.00 7.70
CA GLU A 171 -8.32 -30.62 9.12
C GLU A 171 -8.04 -29.12 9.31
N GLN A 172 -7.49 -28.46 8.28
CA GLN A 172 -7.19 -27.04 8.31
C GLN A 172 -8.40 -26.20 7.90
N SER A 173 -8.43 -24.98 8.41
CA SER A 173 -9.37 -23.93 8.03
C SER A 173 -8.61 -22.64 7.79
N TYR A 174 -9.11 -21.83 6.86
CA TYR A 174 -8.46 -20.59 6.50
C TYR A 174 -9.44 -19.43 6.37
N VAL A 175 -8.91 -18.22 6.41
CA VAL A 175 -9.62 -16.99 6.02
C VAL A 175 -8.69 -16.15 5.15
N VAL A 176 -9.27 -15.48 4.16
CA VAL A 176 -8.56 -14.48 3.35
C VAL A 176 -9.17 -13.12 3.62
N ILE A 177 -8.34 -12.17 3.99
CA ILE A 177 -8.69 -10.78 4.27
C ILE A 177 -7.82 -9.90 3.38
N LEU A 178 -8.44 -9.17 2.47
CA LEU A 178 -7.74 -8.25 1.58
C LEU A 178 -7.78 -6.85 2.18
N PHE A 179 -6.71 -6.07 2.06
CA PHE A 179 -6.66 -4.73 2.64
C PHE A 179 -6.13 -3.67 1.69
N SER A 180 -6.63 -2.45 1.89
CA SER A 180 -6.20 -1.19 1.30
C SER A 180 -6.62 -0.09 2.30
N TRP A 181 -7.19 1.06 1.91
CA TRP A 181 -8.08 1.82 2.80
C TRP A 181 -9.30 1.07 3.31
N ARG A 182 -9.78 0.05 2.58
CA ARG A 182 -10.96 -0.73 2.97
C ARG A 182 -10.61 -2.19 3.05
N THR A 183 -10.93 -2.81 4.18
CA THR A 183 -10.80 -4.25 4.33
C THR A 183 -11.93 -4.97 3.58
N LYS A 184 -11.58 -6.00 2.81
CA LYS A 184 -12.52 -6.88 2.13
C LYS A 184 -12.36 -8.30 2.64
N THR A 185 -13.46 -8.89 3.05
CA THR A 185 -13.55 -10.31 3.37
C THR A 185 -14.41 -10.99 2.30
N MET A 186 -14.25 -12.30 2.14
CA MET A 186 -15.02 -13.07 1.17
C MET A 186 -16.55 -12.98 1.39
N ARG A 187 -16.98 -12.60 2.59
CA ARG A 187 -18.38 -12.40 2.98
C ARG A 187 -18.58 -10.96 3.44
N TYR A 188 -18.60 -10.02 2.51
CA TYR A 188 -18.72 -8.59 2.82
C TYR A 188 -19.98 -8.23 3.65
N ASP A 189 -21.06 -9.00 3.54
CA ASP A 189 -22.33 -8.78 4.25
C ASP A 189 -22.34 -9.32 5.70
N ARG A 190 -21.29 -10.01 6.13
CA ARG A 190 -21.26 -10.73 7.42
C ARG A 190 -19.87 -10.67 8.07
N PRO A 191 -19.77 -10.95 9.37
CA PRO A 191 -18.47 -11.17 9.99
C PRO A 191 -17.65 -12.21 9.23
N PRO A 192 -16.32 -12.06 9.14
CA PRO A 192 -15.48 -13.06 8.52
C PRO A 192 -15.67 -14.42 9.20
N ALA A 193 -15.68 -15.48 8.38
CA ALA A 193 -15.95 -16.84 8.81
C ALA A 193 -14.85 -17.75 8.29
N TRP A 194 -14.49 -18.75 9.11
CA TRP A 194 -13.55 -19.80 8.73
C TRP A 194 -14.08 -20.56 7.50
N ILE A 195 -13.21 -20.72 6.51
CA ILE A 195 -13.47 -21.52 5.32
C ILE A 195 -12.82 -22.88 5.53
N THR A 196 -13.63 -23.92 5.49
CA THR A 196 -13.23 -25.33 5.54
C THR A 196 -12.71 -25.78 4.17
N VAL A 197 -11.74 -26.69 4.18
CA VAL A 197 -11.15 -27.28 2.97
C VAL A 197 -12.12 -28.34 2.41
N GLU A 198 -13.11 -27.88 1.66
CA GLU A 198 -14.11 -28.71 0.96
C GLU A 198 -13.85 -28.68 -0.55
N LYS A 199 -14.30 -29.68 -1.33
CA LYS A 199 -14.05 -29.82 -2.78
C LYS A 199 -14.15 -28.54 -3.64
N ASN A 200 -14.99 -27.58 -3.29
CA ASN A 200 -15.24 -26.35 -4.06
C ASN A 200 -14.64 -25.07 -3.46
N HIS A 201 -13.89 -25.13 -2.36
CA HIS A 201 -13.40 -23.94 -1.66
C HIS A 201 -12.48 -23.05 -2.54
N VAL A 202 -11.51 -23.65 -3.25
CA VAL A 202 -10.61 -22.93 -4.18
C VAL A 202 -11.40 -22.24 -5.30
N ASN A 203 -12.40 -22.91 -5.87
CA ASN A 203 -13.23 -22.33 -6.93
C ASN A 203 -14.04 -21.10 -6.45
N LYS A 204 -14.55 -21.16 -5.21
CA LYS A 204 -15.25 -20.02 -4.60
C LYS A 204 -14.28 -18.87 -4.34
N LEU A 205 -13.09 -19.16 -3.80
CA LEU A 205 -12.04 -18.18 -3.55
C LEU A 205 -11.58 -17.51 -4.86
N THR A 206 -11.29 -18.30 -5.89
CA THR A 206 -10.88 -17.83 -7.23
C THR A 206 -11.91 -16.87 -7.82
N ARG A 207 -13.20 -17.22 -7.75
CA ARG A 207 -14.28 -16.35 -8.26
C ARG A 207 -14.32 -15.00 -7.52
N TRP A 208 -14.13 -15.01 -6.21
CA TRP A 208 -14.11 -13.79 -5.41
C TRP A 208 -12.87 -12.91 -5.70
N LEU A 209 -11.68 -13.51 -5.81
CA LEU A 209 -10.44 -12.81 -6.14
C LEU A 209 -10.50 -12.19 -7.54
N ASN A 210 -11.09 -12.89 -8.52
CA ASN A 210 -11.26 -12.36 -9.88
C ASN A 210 -12.26 -11.19 -9.95
N GLY A 211 -13.20 -11.10 -9.01
CA GLY A 211 -14.12 -9.95 -8.88
C GLY A 211 -13.57 -8.80 -8.04
N THR A 212 -12.37 -8.95 -7.47
CA THR A 212 -11.77 -7.94 -6.62
C THR A 212 -10.87 -7.02 -7.44
N ALA A 213 -11.21 -5.72 -7.43
CA ALA A 213 -10.34 -4.67 -7.95
C ALA A 213 -9.40 -4.14 -6.86
N LEU A 214 -8.21 -3.74 -7.30
CA LEU A 214 -7.26 -2.94 -6.51
C LEU A 214 -7.91 -1.63 -6.08
N SER A 215 -7.40 -1.06 -4.99
CA SER A 215 -8.00 0.10 -4.35
C SER A 215 -6.91 1.00 -3.78
N SER A 216 -7.24 2.27 -3.55
CA SER A 216 -6.28 3.20 -2.96
C SER A 216 -5.99 2.86 -1.51
N GLY A 217 -4.82 3.33 -1.05
CA GLY A 217 -4.35 3.19 0.31
C GLY A 217 -3.80 1.83 0.66
N THR A 218 -3.03 1.79 1.73
CA THR A 218 -2.28 0.63 2.18
C THR A 218 -2.28 0.64 3.71
N ASP A 219 -3.40 0.23 4.32
CA ASP A 219 -3.56 0.19 5.77
C ASP A 219 -3.96 -1.23 6.24
N PRO A 220 -3.04 -1.99 6.85
CA PRO A 220 -3.32 -3.36 7.29
C PRO A 220 -4.05 -3.42 8.64
N ARG A 221 -4.21 -2.29 9.36
CA ARG A 221 -4.58 -2.29 10.78
C ARG A 221 -5.98 -2.86 11.03
N ASP A 222 -6.95 -2.50 10.21
CA ASP A 222 -8.32 -3.04 10.31
C ASP A 222 -8.34 -4.54 9.97
N ALA A 223 -7.66 -4.94 8.90
CA ALA A 223 -7.56 -6.33 8.49
C ALA A 223 -6.88 -7.21 9.54
N LEU A 224 -5.81 -6.73 10.17
CA LEU A 224 -5.11 -7.42 11.24
C LEU A 224 -5.96 -7.50 12.52
N SER A 225 -6.69 -6.44 12.89
CA SER A 225 -7.65 -6.50 13.99
C SER A 225 -8.75 -7.54 13.74
N LEU A 226 -9.28 -7.61 12.52
CA LEU A 226 -10.28 -8.61 12.14
C LEU A 226 -9.69 -10.02 12.17
N ALA A 227 -8.48 -10.22 11.65
CA ALA A 227 -7.76 -11.49 11.74
C ALA A 227 -7.59 -11.92 13.20
N LYS A 228 -7.10 -11.03 14.07
CA LYS A 228 -6.92 -11.28 15.50
C LYS A 228 -8.21 -11.73 16.18
N ALA A 229 -9.34 -11.09 15.86
CA ALA A 229 -10.65 -11.42 16.44
C ALA A 229 -11.09 -12.85 16.10
N MET A 230 -10.56 -13.45 15.02
CA MET A 230 -10.82 -14.85 14.67
C MET A 230 -9.93 -15.86 15.41
N GLN A 231 -8.93 -15.39 16.16
CA GLN A 231 -7.94 -16.19 16.90
C GLN A 231 -7.25 -17.26 16.03
N PRO A 232 -6.57 -16.88 14.94
CA PRO A 232 -5.73 -17.79 14.15
C PRO A 232 -4.53 -18.29 14.96
N ASP A 233 -3.97 -19.44 14.57
CA ASP A 233 -2.69 -19.89 15.13
C ASP A 233 -1.52 -19.13 14.47
N ALA A 234 -1.71 -18.68 13.22
CA ALA A 234 -0.73 -17.90 12.47
C ALA A 234 -1.39 -16.97 11.45
N ILE A 235 -0.75 -15.82 11.20
CA ILE A 235 -1.14 -14.87 10.17
C ILE A 235 -0.03 -14.80 9.12
N PHE A 236 -0.38 -14.92 7.85
CA PHE A 236 0.49 -14.52 6.75
C PHE A 236 0.12 -13.11 6.31
N LEU A 237 1.07 -12.18 6.33
CA LEU A 237 0.90 -10.81 5.85
C LEU A 237 1.71 -10.61 4.56
N LEU A 238 1.04 -10.45 3.43
CA LEU A 238 1.67 -10.09 2.16
C LEU A 238 1.44 -8.62 1.86
N SER A 239 2.51 -7.86 1.63
CA SER A 239 2.45 -6.47 1.19
C SER A 239 3.77 -6.04 0.57
N ASP A 240 3.73 -4.99 -0.23
CA ASP A 240 4.93 -4.26 -0.62
C ASP A 240 5.48 -3.37 0.52
N GLY A 241 4.84 -3.36 1.69
CA GLY A 241 5.28 -2.71 2.92
C GLY A 241 5.15 -1.18 2.95
N GLN A 242 4.59 -0.55 1.91
CA GLN A 242 4.41 0.91 1.86
C GLN A 242 3.13 1.34 2.59
N PHE A 243 3.05 1.02 3.88
CA PHE A 243 1.89 1.38 4.69
C PHE A 243 1.74 2.89 4.80
N ASN A 244 0.54 3.36 4.54
CA ASN A 244 0.18 4.78 4.62
C ASN A 244 -1.07 4.96 5.49
N HIS A 245 -1.31 6.20 5.88
CA HIS A 245 -2.45 6.57 6.72
C HIS A 245 -3.23 7.69 6.02
N PRO A 246 -4.57 7.69 6.11
CA PRO A 246 -5.35 8.72 5.46
C PRO A 246 -5.13 10.05 6.21
N THR A 247 -5.20 11.17 5.49
CA THR A 247 -5.08 12.52 6.08
C THR A 247 -6.15 12.78 7.15
N ALA A 248 -7.31 12.14 7.01
CA ALA A 248 -8.36 12.13 8.02
C ALA A 248 -8.76 10.68 8.32
N PRO A 249 -8.90 10.28 9.61
CA PRO A 249 -9.37 8.95 9.97
C PRO A 249 -10.73 8.65 9.35
N THR A 250 -10.85 7.52 8.65
CA THR A 250 -12.15 6.99 8.21
C THR A 250 -12.62 5.90 9.17
N PRO A 251 -13.93 5.55 9.19
CA PRO A 251 -14.45 4.46 10.02
C PRO A 251 -13.82 3.09 9.75
N GLU A 252 -13.07 2.95 8.65
CA GLU A 252 -12.52 1.70 8.13
C GLU A 252 -10.97 1.67 8.20
N THR A 253 -10.35 2.71 8.77
CA THR A 253 -8.89 2.84 8.90
C THR A 253 -8.44 2.83 10.35
N GLY A 254 -7.24 2.31 10.60
CA GLY A 254 -6.72 2.12 11.95
C GLY A 254 -7.18 0.84 12.64
N TRP A 255 -6.64 0.61 13.83
CA TRP A 255 -6.87 -0.59 14.62
C TRP A 255 -8.30 -0.62 15.15
N LEU A 256 -9.04 -1.70 14.88
CA LEU A 256 -10.32 -1.97 15.54
C LEU A 256 -10.04 -2.51 16.95
N LEU A 257 -10.46 -1.78 17.97
CA LEU A 257 -10.37 -2.20 19.36
C LEU A 257 -11.61 -3.00 19.79
N PRO A 258 -11.53 -3.84 20.85
CA PRO A 258 -12.66 -4.66 21.31
C PRO A 258 -13.90 -3.85 21.74
N ASN A 259 -13.72 -2.60 22.16
CA ASN A 259 -14.80 -1.69 22.51
C ASN A 259 -15.49 -1.05 21.29
N GLY A 260 -15.04 -1.36 20.07
CA GLY A 260 -15.56 -0.81 18.82
C GLY A 260 -14.92 0.52 18.40
N GLU A 261 -13.99 1.06 19.20
CA GLU A 261 -13.26 2.28 18.85
C GLU A 261 -12.12 2.00 17.86
N ARG A 262 -11.68 3.07 17.18
CA ARG A 262 -10.57 3.05 16.22
C ARG A 262 -9.34 3.72 16.81
N SER A 263 -8.25 2.98 16.94
CA SER A 263 -6.96 3.57 17.30
C SER A 263 -6.14 3.91 16.06
N GLN A 264 -5.56 5.11 16.05
CA GLN A 264 -4.66 5.59 15.00
C GLN A 264 -3.18 5.35 15.31
N THR A 265 -2.89 4.55 16.35
CA THR A 265 -1.55 4.05 16.63
C THR A 265 -0.89 3.47 15.36
N SER A 266 0.43 3.61 15.27
CA SER A 266 1.20 3.12 14.14
C SER A 266 1.00 1.60 13.95
N VAL A 267 1.35 1.08 12.77
CA VAL A 267 1.31 -0.36 12.52
C VAL A 267 2.22 -1.07 13.54
N LEU A 268 3.48 -0.65 13.68
CA LEU A 268 4.45 -1.32 14.57
C LEU A 268 4.02 -1.31 16.04
N ASP A 269 3.57 -0.17 16.55
CA ASP A 269 3.12 -0.05 17.94
C ASP A 269 1.86 -0.89 18.18
N GLY A 270 0.93 -0.92 17.22
CA GLY A 270 -0.25 -1.77 17.33
C GLY A 270 0.06 -3.25 17.26
N ILE A 271 1.04 -3.66 16.46
CA ILE A 271 1.54 -5.05 16.44
C ILE A 271 2.11 -5.40 17.82
N ALA A 272 2.98 -4.56 18.38
CA ALA A 272 3.58 -4.79 19.70
C ALA A 272 2.52 -4.88 20.82
N ASN A 273 1.51 -4.00 20.78
CA ASN A 273 0.50 -3.89 21.83
C ASN A 273 -0.66 -4.89 21.68
N HIS A 274 -0.96 -5.33 20.47
CA HIS A 274 -2.18 -6.08 20.18
C HIS A 274 -1.93 -7.43 19.51
N MET A 275 -0.79 -7.67 18.87
CA MET A 275 -0.59 -8.88 18.05
C MET A 275 0.51 -9.80 18.59
N SER A 276 1.13 -9.48 19.72
CA SER A 276 2.26 -10.24 20.28
C SER A 276 1.98 -11.71 20.62
N SER A 277 0.70 -12.11 20.70
CA SER A 277 0.30 -13.50 20.97
C SER A 277 0.05 -14.35 19.73
N ILE A 278 0.13 -13.78 18.53
CA ILE A 278 -0.15 -14.46 17.26
C ILE A 278 1.02 -14.21 16.31
N PRO A 279 1.76 -15.24 15.88
CA PRO A 279 2.86 -15.05 14.95
C PRO A 279 2.37 -14.50 13.61
N ILE A 280 2.96 -13.38 13.18
CA ILE A 280 2.71 -12.79 11.86
C ILE A 280 3.93 -13.07 10.99
N HIS A 281 3.76 -14.01 10.07
CA HIS A 281 4.71 -14.30 9.02
C HIS A 281 4.59 -13.25 7.92
N SER A 282 5.52 -12.30 7.88
CA SER A 282 5.48 -11.17 6.95
C SER A 282 6.27 -11.45 5.68
N ILE A 283 5.67 -11.10 4.55
CA ILE A 283 6.26 -11.29 3.23
C ILE A 283 6.32 -9.92 2.55
N SER A 284 7.52 -9.36 2.45
CA SER A 284 7.77 -8.16 1.66
C SER A 284 7.84 -8.55 0.19
N PHE A 285 6.93 -8.01 -0.61
CA PHE A 285 6.70 -8.45 -1.97
C PHE A 285 7.26 -7.45 -2.98
N GLU A 286 8.33 -7.85 -3.66
CA GLU A 286 8.96 -7.16 -4.81
C GLU A 286 9.50 -5.75 -4.56
N ASN A 287 9.20 -5.13 -3.42
CA ASN A 287 9.61 -3.76 -3.08
C ASN A 287 10.70 -3.79 -2.02
N PRO A 288 11.97 -3.52 -2.38
CA PRO A 288 13.09 -3.64 -1.45
C PRO A 288 13.16 -2.50 -0.42
N PHE A 289 12.50 -1.36 -0.65
CA PHE A 289 12.57 -0.21 0.25
C PHE A 289 11.90 -0.44 1.61
N THR A 290 11.10 -1.50 1.74
CA THR A 290 10.21 -1.71 2.88
C THR A 290 10.51 -3.00 3.63
N LYS A 291 11.61 -3.69 3.28
CA LYS A 291 12.05 -4.95 3.92
C LYS A 291 12.09 -4.79 5.44
N ASP A 292 12.76 -3.77 5.93
CA ASP A 292 12.96 -3.52 7.36
C ASP A 292 11.64 -3.36 8.12
N SER A 293 10.68 -2.64 7.56
CA SER A 293 9.37 -2.43 8.18
C SER A 293 8.60 -3.74 8.30
N MET A 294 8.64 -4.57 7.26
CA MET A 294 7.99 -5.87 7.24
C MET A 294 8.70 -6.86 8.17
N GLU A 295 10.03 -6.85 8.20
CA GLU A 295 10.82 -7.68 9.11
C GLU A 295 10.54 -7.35 10.58
N ARG A 296 10.44 -6.06 10.91
CA ARG A 296 10.07 -5.62 12.26
C ARG A 296 8.69 -6.14 12.68
N ILE A 297 7.71 -6.20 11.76
CA ILE A 297 6.38 -6.78 12.05
C ILE A 297 6.49 -8.25 12.44
N ALA A 298 7.26 -9.04 11.68
CA ALA A 298 7.47 -10.45 11.99
C ALA A 298 8.15 -10.61 13.35
N LYS A 299 9.23 -9.84 13.59
CA LYS A 299 9.98 -9.89 14.85
C LYS A 299 9.12 -9.55 16.07
N LEU A 300 8.30 -8.50 15.98
CA LEU A 300 7.44 -8.06 17.10
C LEU A 300 6.31 -9.05 17.43
N SER A 301 5.86 -9.83 16.45
CA SER A 301 4.80 -10.83 16.62
C SER A 301 5.31 -12.24 16.91
N GLY A 302 6.63 -12.47 16.79
CA GLY A 302 7.22 -13.82 16.88
C GLY A 302 7.06 -14.66 15.61
N GLY A 303 6.71 -14.03 14.49
CA GLY A 303 6.67 -14.68 13.18
C GLY A 303 8.01 -14.63 12.45
N THR A 304 7.99 -15.01 11.17
CA THR A 304 9.18 -15.05 10.30
C THR A 304 9.04 -14.06 9.15
N PHE A 305 10.16 -13.54 8.67
CA PHE A 305 10.22 -12.62 7.55
C PHE A 305 10.70 -13.32 6.28
N ARG A 306 10.13 -12.95 5.13
CA ARG A 306 10.65 -13.29 3.82
C ARG A 306 10.55 -12.10 2.87
N TYR A 307 11.64 -11.81 2.19
CA TYR A 307 11.61 -10.96 1.00
C TYR A 307 11.45 -11.83 -0.24
N VAL A 308 10.51 -11.47 -1.11
CA VAL A 308 10.26 -12.13 -2.39
C VAL A 308 10.67 -11.20 -3.51
N LYS A 309 11.69 -11.61 -4.26
CA LYS A 309 12.21 -10.85 -5.39
C LYS A 309 11.26 -10.89 -6.59
N THR A 310 11.46 -9.95 -7.50
CA THR A 310 10.87 -9.97 -8.84
C THR A 310 11.56 -11.06 -9.66
N GLU A 311 11.07 -12.30 -9.56
CA GLU A 311 11.64 -13.47 -10.26
C GLU A 311 11.07 -13.67 -11.67
N SER A 312 10.20 -12.78 -12.16
CA SER A 312 9.70 -12.84 -13.55
C SER A 312 10.52 -11.92 -14.44
N HIS A 313 11.32 -12.51 -15.33
CA HIS A 313 11.77 -11.81 -16.52
C HIS A 313 10.56 -11.70 -17.44
N LEU A 314 10.02 -10.49 -17.60
CA LEU A 314 8.87 -10.14 -18.45
C LEU A 314 7.48 -10.31 -17.78
N PRO A 315 6.51 -9.49 -18.24
CA PRO A 315 6.65 -8.34 -19.12
C PRO A 315 7.21 -7.15 -18.34
N ILE A 316 8.24 -6.57 -18.94
CA ILE A 316 8.81 -5.30 -18.53
C ILE A 316 7.94 -4.20 -19.15
N ASP A 317 7.60 -3.12 -18.43
CA ASP A 317 6.78 -2.04 -19.00
C ASP A 317 7.64 -1.10 -19.86
N SER A 318 7.93 -1.56 -21.08
CA SER A 318 8.74 -0.81 -22.04
C SER A 318 8.20 0.58 -22.35
N ARG A 319 6.87 0.77 -22.31
CA ARG A 319 6.26 2.06 -22.62
C ARG A 319 6.58 3.06 -21.51
N ARG A 320 6.37 2.65 -20.25
CA ARG A 320 6.71 3.47 -19.09
C ARG A 320 8.18 3.88 -19.10
N PHE A 321 9.08 2.96 -19.43
CA PHE A 321 10.50 3.27 -19.59
C PHE A 321 10.76 4.34 -20.65
N LEU A 322 10.23 4.15 -21.85
CA LEU A 322 10.40 5.12 -22.94
C LEU A 322 9.84 6.49 -22.58
N ASP A 323 8.71 6.54 -21.87
CA ASP A 323 8.10 7.79 -21.41
C ASP A 323 8.96 8.47 -20.35
N ALA A 324 9.55 7.71 -19.41
CA ALA A 324 10.48 8.22 -18.41
C ALA A 324 11.75 8.82 -19.05
N VAL A 325 12.32 8.14 -20.05
CA VAL A 325 13.50 8.62 -20.77
C VAL A 325 13.20 9.90 -21.54
N LYS A 326 12.14 9.90 -22.35
CA LYS A 326 11.70 11.10 -23.10
C LYS A 326 11.44 12.28 -22.17
N LEU A 327 10.88 12.03 -21.00
CA LEU A 327 10.62 13.09 -20.03
C LEU A 327 11.92 13.74 -19.55
N ILE A 328 12.96 12.95 -19.28
CA ILE A 328 14.25 13.50 -18.88
C ILE A 328 14.91 14.26 -20.04
N GLU A 329 14.99 13.64 -21.21
CA GLU A 329 15.73 14.18 -22.36
C GLU A 329 15.11 15.46 -22.94
N ASN A 330 13.77 15.54 -23.00
CA ASN A 330 13.09 16.71 -23.54
C ASN A 330 13.06 17.89 -22.56
N THR A 331 13.16 17.64 -21.26
CA THR A 331 13.04 18.68 -20.22
C THR A 331 14.36 19.34 -19.93
N TYR A 332 15.48 18.60 -20.00
CA TYR A 332 16.80 19.08 -19.59
C TYR A 332 17.81 19.05 -20.75
N PRO A 333 17.73 19.97 -21.71
CA PRO A 333 18.78 20.11 -22.71
C PRO A 333 20.10 20.56 -22.04
N LYS A 334 21.17 19.80 -22.34
CA LYS A 334 22.52 19.86 -21.77
C LYS A 334 22.92 21.24 -21.18
N SER A 335 23.08 21.24 -19.85
CA SER A 335 24.05 22.00 -19.04
C SER A 335 23.58 23.12 -18.10
N THR A 336 22.30 23.51 -18.00
CA THR A 336 21.89 24.56 -17.03
C THR A 336 21.17 24.03 -15.78
N GLU A 337 20.70 22.78 -15.78
CA GLU A 337 19.84 22.25 -14.69
C GLU A 337 20.25 20.85 -14.22
N ILE A 338 21.55 20.58 -14.14
CA ILE A 338 22.12 19.26 -13.81
C ILE A 338 21.54 18.69 -12.51
N ASN A 339 21.48 19.48 -11.42
CA ASN A 339 20.96 18.99 -10.14
C ASN A 339 19.49 18.59 -10.23
N SER A 340 18.68 19.36 -10.99
CA SER A 340 17.27 19.06 -11.24
C SER A 340 17.10 17.78 -12.05
N GLU A 341 17.93 17.58 -13.08
CA GLU A 341 17.96 16.35 -13.88
C GLU A 341 18.30 15.14 -13.01
N LEU A 342 19.37 15.22 -12.19
CA LEU A 342 19.80 14.15 -11.29
C LEU A 342 18.71 13.83 -10.25
N GLN A 343 18.06 14.84 -9.70
CA GLN A 343 16.93 14.65 -8.79
C GLN A 343 15.75 13.94 -9.48
N ARG A 344 15.43 14.31 -10.73
CA ARG A 344 14.36 13.67 -11.50
C ARG A 344 14.68 12.21 -11.81
N ARG A 345 15.93 11.92 -12.22
CA ARG A 345 16.42 10.56 -12.43
C ARG A 345 16.32 9.74 -11.14
N MET A 346 16.63 10.30 -9.98
CA MET A 346 16.55 9.58 -8.70
C MET A 346 15.11 9.22 -8.36
N SER A 347 14.17 10.14 -8.62
CA SER A 347 12.74 9.90 -8.45
C SER A 347 12.26 8.76 -9.37
N LEU A 348 12.58 8.82 -10.67
CA LEU A 348 12.16 7.80 -11.63
C LEU A 348 12.79 6.43 -11.33
N ALA A 349 14.08 6.40 -10.98
CA ALA A 349 14.76 5.18 -10.57
C ALA A 349 14.13 4.56 -9.32
N ARG A 350 13.78 5.39 -8.33
CA ARG A 350 13.04 4.94 -7.13
C ARG A 350 11.72 4.27 -7.52
N ASP A 351 10.95 4.87 -8.42
CA ASP A 351 9.65 4.33 -8.83
C ASP A 351 9.81 2.99 -9.58
N PHE A 352 10.80 2.88 -10.47
CA PHE A 352 11.11 1.60 -11.13
C PHE A 352 11.56 0.53 -10.13
N ILE A 353 12.40 0.86 -9.15
CA ILE A 353 12.81 -0.07 -8.09
C ILE A 353 11.61 -0.53 -7.28
N ALA A 354 10.72 0.40 -6.89
CA ALA A 354 9.52 0.07 -6.11
C ALA A 354 8.59 -0.88 -6.86
N ASP A 355 8.60 -0.85 -8.20
CA ASP A 355 7.82 -1.73 -9.07
C ASP A 355 8.57 -3.00 -9.50
N GLY A 356 9.82 -3.17 -9.04
CA GLY A 356 10.65 -4.33 -9.34
C GLY A 356 11.30 -4.31 -10.72
N GLU A 357 11.31 -3.16 -11.40
CA GLU A 357 11.87 -2.94 -12.74
C GLU A 357 13.35 -2.49 -12.63
N PHE A 358 14.16 -3.30 -11.94
CA PHE A 358 15.54 -2.95 -11.55
C PHE A 358 16.45 -2.60 -12.72
N ALA A 359 16.32 -3.28 -13.85
CA ALA A 359 17.16 -3.02 -15.02
C ALA A 359 16.90 -1.64 -15.63
N PHE A 360 15.64 -1.20 -15.68
CA PHE A 360 15.28 0.15 -16.10
C PHE A 360 15.72 1.19 -15.07
N ALA A 361 15.55 0.90 -13.78
CA ALA A 361 16.04 1.76 -12.74
C ALA A 361 17.56 2.00 -12.84
N GLU A 362 18.35 0.94 -13.09
CA GLU A 362 19.80 1.06 -13.29
C GLU A 362 20.14 1.93 -14.50
N TYR A 363 19.46 1.73 -15.64
CA TYR A 363 19.67 2.58 -16.81
C TYR A 363 19.41 4.06 -16.51
N ILE A 364 18.29 4.36 -15.83
CA ILE A 364 17.94 5.73 -15.42
C ILE A 364 18.95 6.29 -14.42
N ALA A 365 19.51 5.44 -13.55
CA ALA A 365 20.43 5.79 -12.48
C ALA A 365 21.90 5.92 -12.90
N ARG A 366 22.33 5.48 -14.09
CA ARG A 366 23.73 5.58 -14.56
C ARG A 366 24.32 7.00 -14.39
N PRO A 367 23.67 8.09 -14.83
CA PRO A 367 24.22 9.43 -14.65
C PRO A 367 24.31 9.86 -13.18
N ILE A 368 23.48 9.29 -12.30
CA ILE A 368 23.53 9.54 -10.85
C ILE A 368 24.72 8.80 -10.23
N ARG A 369 25.00 7.59 -10.70
CA ARG A 369 26.14 6.77 -10.26
C ARG A 369 27.45 7.51 -10.56
N ASP A 370 27.59 8.07 -11.76
CA ASP A 370 28.84 8.70 -12.23
C ASP A 370 28.98 10.18 -11.87
N ALA A 371 27.90 10.82 -11.40
CA ALA A 371 27.92 12.24 -11.03
C ALA A 371 28.83 12.54 -9.82
N ASP A 372 29.44 13.73 -9.85
CA ASP A 372 30.13 14.29 -8.69
C ASP A 372 29.15 14.44 -7.51
N PRO A 373 29.47 13.92 -6.31
CA PRO A 373 28.63 14.03 -5.12
C PRO A 373 28.18 15.46 -4.79
N THR A 374 28.96 16.49 -5.16
CA THR A 374 28.61 17.90 -4.95
C THR A 374 27.40 18.37 -5.75
N ASN A 375 27.03 17.66 -6.82
CA ASN A 375 25.86 17.96 -7.65
C ASN A 375 24.59 17.20 -7.20
N ILE A 376 24.68 16.40 -6.13
CA ILE A 376 23.58 15.57 -5.65
C ILE A 376 22.86 16.26 -4.50
N ASN A 377 21.63 16.72 -4.77
CA ASN A 377 20.78 17.36 -3.75
C ASN A 377 20.36 16.41 -2.62
N ASN A 378 20.24 15.10 -2.90
CA ASN A 378 19.86 14.09 -1.91
C ASN A 378 20.87 12.91 -1.92
N PRO A 379 22.02 13.07 -1.24
CA PRO A 379 23.10 12.08 -1.29
C PRO A 379 22.72 10.75 -0.63
N ILE A 380 21.76 10.78 0.30
CA ILE A 380 21.31 9.58 0.99
C ILE A 380 20.41 8.76 0.08
N LEU A 381 19.43 9.39 -0.56
CA LEU A 381 18.58 8.69 -1.52
C LEU A 381 19.45 8.04 -2.60
N ARG A 382 20.43 8.77 -3.14
CA ARG A 382 21.42 8.21 -4.07
C ARG A 382 22.06 6.93 -3.50
N LYS A 383 22.60 6.99 -2.27
CA LYS A 383 23.25 5.83 -1.64
C LYS A 383 22.30 4.64 -1.51
N ILE A 384 21.06 4.87 -1.03
CA ILE A 384 20.05 3.82 -0.88
C ILE A 384 19.71 3.20 -2.23
N LEU A 385 19.46 4.02 -3.25
CA LEU A 385 19.13 3.54 -4.60
C LEU A 385 20.24 2.68 -5.18
N LEU A 386 21.48 3.15 -5.12
CA LEU A 386 22.63 2.42 -5.69
C LEU A 386 22.90 1.11 -4.94
N ASN A 387 22.81 1.12 -3.61
CA ASN A 387 22.96 -0.10 -2.81
C ASN A 387 21.88 -1.14 -3.18
N ILE A 388 20.61 -0.72 -3.27
CA ILE A 388 19.53 -1.64 -3.67
C ILE A 388 19.76 -2.17 -5.09
N LEU A 389 20.18 -1.33 -6.03
CA LEU A 389 20.46 -1.77 -7.40
C LEU A 389 21.60 -2.79 -7.41
N ASP A 390 22.67 -2.54 -6.68
CA ASP A 390 23.81 -3.45 -6.59
C ASP A 390 23.41 -4.79 -5.93
N ASP A 391 22.63 -4.77 -4.85
CA ASP A 391 22.15 -5.95 -4.13
C ASP A 391 21.13 -6.78 -4.94
N GLU A 392 20.26 -6.11 -5.71
CA GLU A 392 19.17 -6.78 -6.44
C GLU A 392 19.61 -7.26 -7.83
N LEU A 393 20.47 -6.51 -8.53
CA LEU A 393 20.95 -6.89 -9.85
C LEU A 393 22.22 -7.74 -9.83
N GLY A 394 23.08 -7.60 -8.83
CA GLY A 394 24.43 -8.16 -8.86
C GLY A 394 25.18 -7.71 -10.12
N ASP A 395 25.54 -8.65 -11.00
CA ASP A 395 26.17 -8.40 -12.30
C ASP A 395 25.18 -8.24 -13.47
N THR A 396 23.88 -8.45 -13.23
CA THR A 396 22.86 -8.38 -14.29
C THR A 396 22.59 -6.93 -14.67
N ARG A 397 22.50 -6.61 -15.96
CA ARG A 397 22.20 -5.25 -16.45
C ARG A 397 21.12 -5.31 -17.53
N LEU A 398 20.62 -4.14 -17.92
CA LEU A 398 19.53 -4.03 -18.89
C LEU A 398 19.89 -4.71 -20.22
N GLU A 399 21.10 -4.47 -20.71
CA GLU A 399 21.68 -5.07 -21.92
C GLU A 399 21.73 -6.60 -21.90
N ASN A 400 21.63 -7.23 -20.72
CA ASN A 400 21.65 -8.69 -20.57
C ASN A 400 20.25 -9.31 -20.59
N LEU A 401 19.18 -8.51 -20.64
CA LEU A 401 17.79 -8.97 -20.56
C LEU A 401 17.12 -8.97 -21.94
N PRO A 402 16.20 -9.93 -22.22
CA PRO A 402 15.40 -9.90 -23.44
C PRO A 402 14.49 -8.67 -23.42
N MET A 403 14.71 -7.74 -24.35
CA MET A 403 13.92 -6.52 -24.49
C MET A 403 12.77 -6.70 -25.48
N THR A 404 11.74 -5.87 -25.37
CA THR A 404 10.72 -5.78 -26.42
C THR A 404 11.30 -5.06 -27.64
N SER A 405 10.78 -5.34 -28.84
CA SER A 405 11.27 -4.76 -30.11
C SER A 405 11.30 -3.22 -30.13
N ASP A 406 10.46 -2.58 -29.34
CA ASP A 406 10.39 -1.11 -29.26
C ASP A 406 11.51 -0.52 -28.39
N VAL A 407 11.91 -1.22 -27.32
CA VAL A 407 13.06 -0.84 -26.49
C VAL A 407 14.35 -1.16 -27.21
N GLU A 408 14.44 -2.32 -27.87
CA GLU A 408 15.60 -2.67 -28.70
C GLU A 408 15.87 -1.60 -29.75
N ARG A 409 14.82 -1.14 -30.47
CA ARG A 409 14.97 -0.09 -31.47
C ARG A 409 15.43 1.24 -30.86
N TRP A 410 14.87 1.64 -29.73
CA TRP A 410 15.26 2.88 -29.07
C TRP A 410 16.72 2.84 -28.58
N ILE A 411 17.13 1.74 -27.94
CA ILE A 411 18.52 1.53 -27.49
C ILE A 411 19.47 1.56 -28.69
N LEU A 412 19.16 0.85 -29.77
CA LEU A 412 19.98 0.83 -30.99
C LEU A 412 20.12 2.21 -31.66
N GLU A 413 19.12 3.07 -31.52
CA GLU A 413 19.13 4.43 -32.08
C GLU A 413 19.87 5.46 -31.19
N HIS A 414 20.07 5.17 -29.89
CA HIS A 414 20.55 6.16 -28.90
C HIS A 414 21.81 5.73 -28.11
N GLU A 415 22.30 4.49 -28.26
CA GLU A 415 23.60 4.04 -27.73
C GLU A 415 24.79 4.25 -28.71
N SER A 416 24.62 4.99 -29.82
CA SER A 416 25.70 5.27 -30.79
C SER A 416 26.46 6.58 -30.54
#